data_AF-A0A6N6W8H2-F1
#
_entry.id   AF-A0A6N6W8H2-F1
#
_cell.length_a   1.000
_cell.length_b   1.000
_cell.length_c   1.000
_cell.angle_alpha   90.00
_cell.angle_beta   90.00
_cell.angle_gamma   90.00
#
_symmetry.space_group_name_H-M   'P 1'
#
loop_
_entity.id
_entity.type
_entity.pdbx_description
1 polymer ?
#
loop_
_entity_poly.entity_id
_entity_poly.type
_entity_poly.pdbx_seq_one_letter_code
_entity_poly.pdbx_strand_id
1 'polypeptide(L)'
;MALKTLEEVRAEFDRCGVSVSSWAARHGIPRNIVNGVLQGRLKGKRGHAHNAAVLLGLKDGVVNREDAHEPDLCEVLPAREGQVRE
;
A
#
# COMPACT_ATOMS: atom_id res chain seq x y z
N MET A 1 -13.78 8.09 11.17
CA MET A 1 -12.32 8.23 11.06
C MET A 1 -12.05 9.06 9.81
N ALA A 2 -11.07 9.98 9.83
CA ALA A 2 -10.81 10.84 8.67
C ALA A 2 -10.32 9.99 7.50
N LEU A 3 -11.06 10.00 6.39
CA LEU A 3 -10.65 9.36 5.14
C LEU A 3 -9.49 10.18 4.58
N LYS A 4 -8.29 9.61 4.61
CA LYS A 4 -7.10 10.25 4.06
C LYS A 4 -7.20 10.27 2.54
N THR A 5 -6.67 11.31 1.90
CA THR A 5 -6.54 11.33 0.45
C THR A 5 -5.30 10.55 0.01
N LEU A 6 -5.24 10.18 -1.27
CA LEU A 6 -4.07 9.51 -1.86
C LEU A 6 -2.77 10.30 -1.66
N GLU A 7 -2.89 11.63 -1.66
CA GLU A 7 -1.79 12.57 -1.45
C GLU A 7 -1.34 12.57 0.01
N GLU A 8 -2.27 12.57 0.97
CA GLU A 8 -1.94 12.46 2.39
C GLU A 8 -1.26 11.14 2.71
N VAL A 9 -1.73 10.03 2.13
CA VAL A 9 -1.10 8.73 2.30
C VAL A 9 0.34 8.73 1.79
N ARG A 10 0.61 9.36 0.63
CA ARG A 10 1.97 9.55 0.12
C ARG A 10 2.82 10.42 1.03
N ALA A 11 2.26 11.51 1.55
CA ALA A 11 2.96 12.38 2.50
C ALA A 11 3.26 11.64 3.81
N GLU A 12 2.40 10.73 4.25
CA GLU A 12 2.64 9.92 5.45
C GLU A 12 3.72 8.86 5.23
N PHE A 13 3.78 8.27 4.03
CA PHE A 13 4.89 7.40 3.64
C PHE A 13 6.22 8.15 3.65
N ASP A 14 6.24 9.37 3.12
CA ASP A 14 7.41 10.25 3.12
C ASP A 14 7.82 10.64 4.56
N ARG A 15 6.86 11.08 5.39
CA ARG A 15 7.09 11.43 6.80
C ARG A 15 7.55 10.25 7.66
N CYS A 16 7.01 9.06 7.43
CA CYS A 16 7.46 7.85 8.13
C CYS A 16 8.79 7.30 7.59
N GLY A 17 9.26 7.77 6.43
CA GLY A 17 10.42 7.19 5.74
C GLY A 17 10.18 5.76 5.24
N VAL A 18 8.92 5.36 5.01
CA VAL A 18 8.56 4.01 4.57
C VAL A 18 8.19 4.05 3.10
N SER A 19 8.93 3.31 2.27
CA SER A 19 8.57 3.16 0.85
C SER A 19 7.34 2.27 0.68
N VAL A 20 6.53 2.58 -0.33
CA VAL A 20 5.33 1.79 -0.72
C VAL A 20 5.65 0.29 -0.86
N SER A 21 6.81 -0.04 -1.43
CA SER A 21 7.29 -1.43 -1.60
C SER A 21 7.54 -2.15 -0.28
N SER A 22 8.15 -1.46 0.70
CA SER A 22 8.45 -2.03 2.03
C SER A 22 7.17 -2.21 2.83
N TRP A 23 6.27 -1.23 2.76
CA TRP A 23 4.95 -1.33 3.36
C TRP A 23 4.15 -2.49 2.77
N ALA A 24 4.12 -2.59 1.44
CA ALA A 24 3.48 -3.68 0.70
C ALA A 24 3.98 -5.06 1.16
N ALA A 25 5.30 -5.24 1.26
CA ALA A 25 5.92 -6.47 1.77
C ALA A 25 5.54 -6.78 3.22
N ARG A 26 5.55 -5.77 4.12
CA ARG A 26 5.17 -5.96 5.53
C ARG A 26 3.71 -6.36 5.71
N HIS A 27 2.83 -5.94 4.81
CA HIS A 27 1.39 -6.24 4.85
C HIS A 27 0.99 -7.43 3.97
N GLY A 28 1.92 -8.06 3.23
CA GLY A 28 1.63 -9.16 2.32
C GLY A 28 0.76 -8.75 1.12
N ILE A 29 0.91 -7.51 0.66
CA ILE A 29 0.15 -6.96 -0.48
C ILE A 29 1.13 -6.71 -1.64
N PRO A 30 0.79 -7.03 -2.90
CA PRO A 30 1.67 -6.74 -4.02
C PRO A 30 1.79 -5.23 -4.26
N ARG A 31 3.01 -4.73 -4.49
CA ARG A 31 3.25 -3.30 -4.78
C ARG A 31 2.41 -2.78 -5.95
N ASN A 32 2.13 -3.64 -6.94
CA ASN A 32 1.33 -3.28 -8.12
C ASN A 32 -0.12 -2.94 -7.73
N ILE A 33 -0.65 -3.66 -6.75
CA ILE A 33 -1.98 -3.38 -6.20
C ILE A 33 -1.97 -2.08 -5.41
N VAL A 34 -0.97 -1.87 -4.54
CA VAL A 34 -0.86 -0.62 -3.76
C VAL A 34 -0.73 0.60 -4.69
N ASN A 35 0.14 0.53 -5.70
CA ASN A 35 0.26 1.58 -6.72
C ASN A 35 -1.04 1.76 -7.51
N GLY A 36 -1.73 0.68 -7.88
CA GLY A 36 -3.01 0.76 -8.58
C GLY A 36 -4.10 1.45 -7.74
N VAL A 37 -4.09 1.26 -6.41
CA VAL A 37 -4.97 1.97 -5.48
C VAL A 37 -4.54 3.43 -5.35
N LEU A 38 -3.24 3.70 -5.19
CA LEU A 38 -2.69 5.06 -5.12
C LEU A 38 -2.85 5.89 -6.39
N GLN A 39 -2.98 5.24 -7.55
CA GLN A 39 -3.29 5.88 -8.83
C GLN A 39 -4.79 5.97 -9.13
N GLY A 40 -5.66 5.43 -8.26
CA GLY A 40 -7.10 5.37 -8.50
C GLY A 40 -7.54 4.43 -9.63
N ARG A 41 -6.62 3.65 -10.22
CA ARG A 41 -6.94 2.59 -11.20
C ARG A 41 -7.74 1.46 -10.57
N LEU A 42 -7.39 1.09 -9.34
CA LEU A 42 -8.06 0.03 -8.59
C LEU A 42 -9.02 0.65 -7.59
N LYS A 43 -10.33 0.50 -7.84
CA LYS A 43 -11.40 1.01 -6.95
C LYS A 43 -11.45 0.32 -5.57
N GLY A 44 -10.58 -0.65 -5.29
CA GLY A 44 -10.48 -1.29 -3.96
C GLY A 44 -11.80 -1.91 -3.49
N LYS A 45 -12.53 -2.59 -4.37
CA LYS A 45 -13.84 -3.16 -4.01
C LYS A 45 -13.74 -4.49 -3.26
N ARG A 46 -12.71 -5.32 -3.54
CA ARG A 46 -12.50 -6.66 -2.94
C ARG A 46 -11.00 -7.02 -2.97
N GLY A 47 -10.61 -8.04 -2.19
CA GLY A 47 -9.26 -8.62 -2.14
C GLY A 47 -8.18 -7.65 -1.66
N HIS A 48 -6.94 -7.86 -2.12
CA HIS A 48 -5.78 -7.02 -1.76
C HIS A 48 -5.99 -5.52 -1.97
N ALA A 49 -6.73 -5.09 -2.99
CA ALA A 49 -6.97 -3.67 -3.25
C ALA A 49 -7.88 -3.04 -2.20
N HIS A 50 -8.88 -3.79 -1.69
CA HIS A 50 -9.71 -3.35 -0.56
C HIS A 50 -8.89 -3.29 0.71
N ASN A 51 -8.12 -4.35 0.99
CA ASN A 51 -7.23 -4.41 2.17
C ASN A 51 -6.23 -3.25 2.19
N ALA A 52 -5.61 -2.93 1.04
CA ALA A 52 -4.73 -1.77 0.92
C ALA A 52 -5.47 -0.46 1.19
N ALA A 53 -6.65 -0.25 0.59
CA ALA A 53 -7.42 0.98 0.81
C ALA A 53 -7.84 1.18 2.28
N VAL A 54 -8.19 0.09 2.97
CA VAL A 54 -8.52 0.14 4.41
C VAL A 54 -7.29 0.40 5.27
N LEU A 55 -6.18 -0.31 5.03
CA LEU A 55 -4.93 -0.13 5.79
C LEU A 55 -4.32 1.27 5.63
N LEU A 56 -4.47 1.85 4.44
CA LEU A 56 -4.02 3.23 4.15
C LEU A 56 -4.99 4.30 4.70
N GLY A 57 -6.14 3.90 5.26
CA GLY A 57 -7.16 4.84 5.74
C GLY A 57 -7.86 5.61 4.62
N LEU A 58 -7.79 5.12 3.38
CA LEU A 58 -8.48 5.68 2.22
C LEU A 58 -9.98 5.32 2.21
N LYS A 59 -10.34 4.25 2.92
CA LYS A 59 -11.70 3.72 2.98
C LYS A 59 -11.98 3.10 4.34
N ASP A 60 -13.19 3.30 4.82
CA ASP A 60 -13.70 2.61 6.00
C ASP A 60 -14.07 1.16 5.66
N GLY A 61 -13.55 0.21 6.41
CA GLY A 61 -13.76 -1.21 6.17
C GLY A 61 -12.92 -2.09 7.08
N VAL A 62 -13.13 -3.40 6.98
CA VAL A 62 -12.34 -4.40 7.71
C VAL A 62 -11.41 -5.09 6.71
N VAL A 63 -10.14 -5.21 7.09
CA VAL A 63 -9.12 -5.96 6.34
C VAL A 63 -9.41 -7.44 6.54
N ASN A 64 -9.70 -8.18 5.47
CA ASN A 64 -9.82 -9.63 5.58
C ASN A 64 -8.44 -10.26 5.33
N ARG A 65 -7.85 -10.86 6.37
CA ARG A 65 -6.50 -11.45 6.32
C ARG A 65 -6.45 -12.79 5.59
N GLU A 66 -7.60 -13.41 5.37
CA GLU A 66 -7.72 -14.71 4.70
C GLU A 66 -7.31 -14.67 3.22
N ASP A 67 -7.45 -13.51 2.58
CA ASP A 67 -7.10 -13.28 1.17
C ASP A 67 -5.64 -12.83 0.99
N ALA A 68 -4.81 -12.92 2.03
CA ALA A 68 -3.37 -12.69 1.93
C ALA A 68 -2.73 -13.86 1.17
N HIS A 69 -2.95 -13.90 -0.15
CA HIS A 69 -2.33 -14.88 -1.03
C HIS A 69 -0.81 -14.78 -0.86
N GLU A 70 -0.22 -15.92 -0.53
CA GLU A 70 1.22 -16.14 -0.52
C GLU A 70 1.80 -15.51 -1.80
N PRO A 71 2.80 -14.62 -1.70
CA PRO A 71 3.26 -13.88 -2.85
C PRO A 71 3.84 -14.85 -3.88
N ASP A 72 3.14 -15.00 -5.01
CA ASP A 72 3.73 -15.59 -6.21
C ASP A 72 5.02 -14.82 -6.50
N LEU A 73 6.14 -15.53 -6.37
CA LEU A 73 7.49 -15.04 -6.29
C LEU A 73 7.81 -14.15 -7.50
N CYS A 74 7.92 -12.83 -7.31
CA CYS A 74 8.58 -11.99 -8.31
C CYS A 74 9.30 -10.82 -7.63
N GLU A 75 10.57 -11.12 -7.33
CA GLU A 75 11.68 -10.19 -7.18
C GLU A 75 11.77 -9.43 -5.85
N VAL A 76 12.54 -10.05 -4.95
CA VAL A 76 13.37 -9.39 -3.95
C VAL A 76 14.18 -8.29 -4.65
N LEU A 77 13.68 -7.06 -4.62
CA LEU A 77 14.51 -5.89 -4.87
C LEU A 77 14.97 -5.38 -3.52
N PRO A 78 16.28 -5.43 -3.20
CA PRO A 78 16.79 -4.78 -2.00
C PRO A 78 16.40 -3.31 -2.12
N ALA A 79 15.77 -2.79 -1.07
CA ALA A 79 15.50 -1.38 -0.91
C ALA A 79 16.81 -0.62 -1.18
N ARG A 80 16.90 0.00 -2.36
CA ARG A 80 17.91 1.00 -2.64
C ARG A 80 17.44 2.21 -1.84
N GLU A 81 18.14 2.46 -0.74
CA GLU A 81 18.14 3.73 -0.04
C GLU A 81 18.25 4.91 -1.02
N GLY A 82 17.69 6.05 -0.61
CA GLY A 82 18.07 7.33 -1.17
C GLY A 82 16.97 8.00 -1.99
N GLN A 83 16.09 8.72 -1.31
CA GLN A 83 15.82 10.10 -1.70
C GLN A 83 15.14 10.88 -0.57
N VAL A 84 15.96 11.27 0.41
CA VAL A 84 15.77 12.59 1.02
C VAL A 84 15.94 13.62 -0.10
N ARG A 85 14.96 14.51 -0.29
CA ARG A 85 15.16 15.73 -1.09
C ARG A 85 14.84 16.92 -0.19
N GLU A 86 15.89 17.68 0.08
CA GLU A 86 15.88 19.00 0.73
C GLU A 86 15.20 20.05 -0.16
#